data_AF-A0A4R9WRH2-F1
#
_entry.id   AF-A0A4R9WRH2-F1
#
_cell.length_a   1.000
_cell.length_b   1.000
_cell.length_c   1.000
_cell.angle_alpha   90.00
_cell.angle_beta   90.00
_cell.angle_gamma   90.00
#
_symmetry.space_group_name_H-M   'P 1'
#
loop_
_entity.id
_entity.type
_entity.pdbx_description
1 polymer ?
#
loop_
_entity_poly.entity_id
_entity_poly.type
_entity_poly.pdbx_seq_one_letter_code
_entity_poly.pdbx_strand_id
1 'polypeptide(L)'
;MDPATAAVMVLLSCSPGEASICKPLNTAPRVFASLNECRASLADELAGAPSGRMVGRCQVVDPTITGSLPAGYTTVTVSRGESVVRYIVPHKE
;
A
#
# COMPACT_ATOMS: atom_id res chain seq x y z
N MET A 1 -19.18 6.39 -5.91
CA MET A 1 -17.72 6.59 -6.01
C MET A 1 -17.08 5.50 -5.18
N ASP A 2 -16.28 4.64 -5.81
CA ASP A 2 -15.58 3.54 -5.14
C ASP A 2 -14.57 4.13 -4.13
N PRO A 3 -14.53 3.67 -2.87
CA PRO A 3 -13.64 4.25 -1.87
C PRO A 3 -12.20 4.20 -2.38
N ALA A 4 -11.48 5.32 -2.25
CA ALA A 4 -10.11 5.51 -2.70
C ALA A 4 -9.22 4.39 -2.16
N THR A 5 -9.08 3.33 -2.96
CA THR A 5 -8.39 2.12 -2.59
C THR A 5 -6.92 2.40 -2.81
N ALA A 6 -6.28 2.92 -1.76
CA ALA A 6 -4.85 3.19 -1.78
C ALA A 6 -4.10 1.92 -2.14
N ALA A 7 -3.08 2.03 -2.98
CA ALA A 7 -2.26 0.89 -3.41
C ALA A 7 -0.80 1.18 -3.14
N VAL A 8 -0.04 0.16 -2.76
CA VAL A 8 1.42 0.23 -2.61
C VAL A 8 2.08 -0.57 -3.71
N MET A 9 3.20 -0.04 -4.22
CA MET A 9 4.06 -0.77 -5.14
C MET A 9 5.15 -1.49 -4.35
N VAL A 10 5.26 -2.79 -4.58
CA VAL A 10 6.33 -3.64 -4.04
C VAL A 10 7.23 -4.03 -5.20
N LEU A 11 8.51 -3.69 -5.10
CA LEU A 11 9.54 -4.05 -6.08
C LEU A 11 10.47 -5.11 -5.48
N LEU A 12 10.76 -6.14 -6.27
CA LEU A 12 11.72 -7.18 -5.94
C LEU A 12 12.78 -7.25 -7.05
N SER A 13 14.03 -7.49 -6.64
CA SER A 13 15.13 -7.77 -7.56
C SER A 13 15.48 -9.26 -7.51
N CYS A 14 15.45 -9.92 -8.66
CA CYS A 14 15.78 -11.33 -8.83
C CYS A 14 17.20 -11.46 -9.40
N SER A 15 18.02 -12.33 -8.79
CA SER A 15 19.40 -12.54 -9.23
C SER A 15 19.45 -13.48 -10.44
N PRO A 16 20.30 -13.22 -11.46
CA PRO A 16 20.47 -14.14 -12.58
C PRO A 16 21.08 -15.46 -12.09
N GLY A 17 20.42 -16.58 -12.37
CA GLY A 17 20.85 -17.92 -11.96
C GLY A 17 20.09 -18.52 -10.77
N GLU A 18 19.38 -17.69 -10.00
CA GLU A 18 18.46 -18.13 -8.93
C GLU A 18 17.10 -17.46 -9.14
N ALA A 19 16.35 -17.93 -10.15
CA ALA A 19 15.00 -17.43 -10.46
C ALA A 19 14.01 -17.57 -9.28
N SER A 20 14.38 -18.34 -8.25
CA SER A 20 13.57 -18.58 -7.05
C SER A 20 13.85 -17.61 -5.89
N ILE A 21 14.88 -16.75 -5.99
CA ILE A 21 15.28 -15.84 -4.90
C ILE A 21 15.19 -14.39 -5.39
N CYS A 22 14.00 -13.82 -5.29
CA CYS A 22 13.77 -12.39 -5.48
C CYS A 22 13.83 -11.68 -4.12
N LYS A 23 14.75 -10.72 -3.99
CA LYS A 23 14.94 -9.94 -2.75
C LYS A 23 14.17 -8.63 -2.84
N PRO A 24 13.62 -8.12 -1.72
CA PRO A 24 13.01 -6.79 -1.69
C PRO A 24 14.02 -5.74 -2.14
N LEU A 25 13.59 -4.86 -3.05
CA LEU A 25 14.33 -3.63 -3.30
C LEU A 25 14.14 -2.72 -2.07
N ASN A 26 15.24 -2.23 -1.52
CA ASN A 26 15.21 -1.29 -0.41
C ASN A 26 14.89 0.11 -0.93
N THR A 27 13.67 0.28 -1.44
CA THR A 27 13.12 1.55 -1.90
C THR A 27 12.02 2.00 -0.95
N ALA A 28 11.85 3.31 -0.79
CA ALA A 28 10.76 3.84 0.01
C ALA A 28 9.42 3.40 -0.59
N PRO A 29 8.45 2.90 0.22
CA PRO A 29 7.16 2.47 -0.27
C PRO A 29 6.42 3.64 -0.90
N ARG A 30 6.06 3.51 -2.18
CA ARG A 30 5.22 4.49 -2.88
C ARG A 30 3.76 4.10 -2.73
N VAL A 31 2.97 5.05 -2.22
CA VAL A 31 1.52 4.92 -2.06
C VAL A 31 0.84 5.66 -3.22
N PHE A 32 -0.12 5.00 -3.86
CA PHE A 32 -0.90 5.48 -4.97
C PHE A 32 -2.36 5.61 -4.57
N ALA A 33 -3.10 6.53 -5.20
CA ALA A 33 -4.51 6.74 -4.90
C ALA A 33 -5.40 5.62 -5.47
N SER A 34 -4.89 4.84 -6.43
CA SER A 34 -5.60 3.70 -7.00
C SER A 34 -4.66 2.58 -7.48
N LEU A 35 -5.22 1.37 -7.60
CA LEU A 35 -4.53 0.23 -8.22
C LEU A 35 -4.10 0.50 -9.66
N ASN A 36 -4.90 1.24 -10.42
CA ASN A 36 -4.64 1.50 -11.83
C ASN A 36 -3.46 2.45 -12.00
N GLU A 37 -3.40 3.50 -11.18
CA GLU A 37 -2.27 4.42 -11.10
C GLU A 37 -0.98 3.68 -10.71
N CYS A 38 -1.04 2.82 -9.68
CA CYS A 38 0.09 1.98 -9.31
C CYS A 38 0.58 1.10 -10.48
N ARG A 39 -0.34 0.47 -11.22
CA ARG A 39 0.02 -0.40 -12.35
C ARG A 39 0.67 0.38 -13.50
N ALA A 40 0.19 1.59 -13.78
CA ALA A 40 0.79 2.46 -14.79
C ALA A 40 2.22 2.86 -14.39
N SER A 41 2.43 3.29 -13.14
CA SER A 41 3.77 3.62 -12.64
C SER A 41 4.69 2.40 -12.56
N LEU A 42 4.14 1.21 -12.28
CA LEU A 42 4.91 -0.03 -12.26
C LEU A 42 5.45 -0.38 -13.66
N ALA A 43 4.63 -0.19 -14.70
CA ALA A 43 5.07 -0.43 -16.07
C ALA A 43 6.23 0.49 -16.47
N ASP A 44 6.17 1.76 -16.06
CA ASP A 44 7.24 2.74 -16.29
C ASP A 44 8.55 2.37 -15.58
N GLU A 45 8.46 2.01 -14.29
CA GLU A 45 9.62 1.53 -13.50
C GLU A 45 10.26 0.28 -14.12
N LEU A 46 9.46 -0.70 -14.53
CA LEU A 46 9.96 -1.92 -15.15
C LEU A 46 10.57 -1.68 -16.53
N ALA A 47 10.05 -0.72 -17.30
CA ALA A 47 10.63 -0.31 -18.58
C ALA A 47 12.03 0.31 -18.41
N GLY A 48 12.26 1.02 -17.30
CA GLY A 48 13.58 1.56 -16.92
C GLY A 48 14.63 0.50 -16.55
N ALA A 49 14.21 -0.74 -16.30
CA ALA A 49 15.07 -1.85 -15.87
C ALA A 49 15.03 -3.05 -16.86
N PRO A 50 15.51 -2.89 -18.11
CA PRO A 50 15.35 -3.89 -19.19
C PRO A 50 16.09 -5.21 -18.96
N SER A 51 16.91 -5.31 -17.91
CA SER A 51 17.63 -6.53 -17.54
C SER A 51 16.72 -7.71 -17.16
N GLY A 52 15.41 -7.49 -16.98
CA GLY A 52 14.45 -8.51 -16.56
C GLY A 52 14.66 -9.01 -15.12
N ARG A 53 15.57 -8.37 -14.37
CA ARG A 53 15.92 -8.69 -12.98
C ARG A 53 15.02 -7.98 -11.98
N MET A 54 14.14 -7.11 -12.43
CA MET A 54 13.21 -6.38 -11.57
C MET A 54 11.81 -6.89 -11.85
N VAL A 55 11.11 -7.28 -10.79
CA VAL A 55 9.69 -7.62 -10.83
C VAL A 55 8.99 -6.74 -9.81
N GLY A 56 7.77 -6.34 -10.11
CA GLY A 56 6.98 -5.58 -9.15
C GLY A 56 5.53 -5.97 -9.18
N ARG A 57 4.85 -5.64 -8.09
CA ARG A 57 3.43 -5.89 -7.90
C ARG A 57 2.80 -4.73 -7.15
N CYS A 58 1.61 -4.36 -7.62
CA CYS A 58 0.74 -3.46 -6.89
C CYS A 58 -0.14 -4.24 -5.95
N GLN A 59 -0.16 -3.84 -4.68
CA GLN A 59 -1.00 -4.41 -3.66
C GLN A 59 -1.93 -3.33 -3.12
N VAL A 60 -3.20 -3.66 -2.98
CA VAL A 60 -4.16 -2.78 -2.30
C VAL A 60 -3.75 -2.68 -0.84
N VAL A 61 -3.68 -1.44 -0.34
CA VAL A 61 -3.60 -1.17 1.08
C VAL A 61 -4.99 -1.43 1.63
N ASP A 62 -5.12 -2.54 2.34
CA ASP A 62 -6.33 -2.84 3.07
C ASP A 62 -6.33 -1.98 4.35
N PRO A 63 -7.19 -0.95 4.47
CA PRO A 63 -7.19 -0.03 5.60
C PRO A 63 -7.41 -0.79 6.93
N THR A 64 -8.12 -1.92 6.86
CA THR A 64 -8.40 -2.79 8.00
C THR A 64 -7.16 -3.51 8.54
N ILE A 65 -6.12 -3.73 7.71
CA ILE A 65 -4.88 -4.42 8.08
C ILE A 65 -3.80 -3.44 8.55
N THR A 66 -3.75 -2.23 7.99
CA THR A 66 -2.73 -1.22 8.33
C THR A 66 -3.11 -0.32 9.51
N GLY A 67 -4.28 -0.52 10.11
CA GLY A 67 -4.82 0.38 11.14
C GLY A 67 -5.09 1.80 10.63
N SER A 68 -5.08 1.98 9.30
CA SER A 68 -5.35 3.26 8.65
C SER A 68 -6.85 3.37 8.42
N LEU A 69 -7.45 4.49 8.80
CA LEU A 69 -8.89 4.65 8.68
C LEU A 69 -9.27 4.80 7.20
N PRO A 70 -10.37 4.15 6.74
CA PRO A 70 -10.92 4.42 5.42
C PRO A 70 -11.28 5.91 5.29
N ALA A 71 -11.22 6.44 4.06
CA ALA A 71 -11.59 7.83 3.79
C ALA A 71 -13.02 8.12 4.28
N GLY A 72 -13.19 9.24 5.00
CA GLY A 72 -14.47 9.61 5.61
C GLY A 72 -14.73 8.96 6.97
N TYR A 73 -13.73 8.35 7.61
CA TYR A 73 -13.80 7.87 8.99
C TYR A 73 -12.72 8.50 9.85
N THR A 74 -13.04 8.78 11.11
CA THR A 74 -12.10 9.27 12.13
C THR A 74 -12.08 8.33 13.33
N THR A 75 -10.97 8.30 14.06
CA THR A 75 -10.90 7.58 15.34
C THR A 75 -11.21 8.54 16.46
N VAL A 76 -12.29 8.26 17.21
CA VAL A 76 -12.59 8.97 18.45
C VAL A 76 -12.13 8.12 19.61
N THR A 77 -11.28 8.69 20.44
CA THR A 77 -10.87 8.07 21.70
C THR A 77 -11.80 8.57 22.79
N VAL A 78 -12.57 7.66 23.38
CA VAL A 78 -13.45 7.96 24.52
C VAL A 78 -12.81 7.38 25.76
N SER A 79 -12.45 8.26 26.70
CA SER A 79 -11.99 7.88 28.02
C SER A 79 -13.18 7.89 29.00
N ARG A 80 -13.39 6.78 29.70
CA ARG A 80 -14.35 6.66 30.81
C ARG A 80 -13.61 6.12 32.04
N GLY A 81 -13.19 7.01 32.93
CA GLY A 81 -12.31 6.64 34.05
C GLY A 81 -10.95 6.17 33.55
N GLU A 82 -10.47 5.02 34.05
CA GLU A 82 -9.25 4.36 33.55
C GLU A 82 -9.43 3.64 32.21
N SER A 83 -10.66 3.48 31.73
CA SER A 83 -10.93 2.77 30.48
C SER A 83 -10.83 3.70 29.28
N VAL A 84 -9.91 3.39 28.37
CA VAL A 84 -9.79 4.06 27.07
C VAL A 84 -10.34 3.14 25.99
N VAL A 85 -11.41 3.57 25.32
CA VAL A 85 -12.01 2.83 24.21
C VAL A 85 -11.89 3.67 22.93
N ARG A 86 -11.36 3.05 21.87
CA ARG A 86 -11.25 3.67 20.55
C ARG A 86 -12.44 3.25 19.69
N TYR A 87 -13.15 4.22 19.15
CA TYR A 87 -14.24 4.03 18.21
C TYR A 87 -13.83 4.55 16.84
N ILE A 88 -14.18 3.80 15.80
CA ILE A 88 -14.10 4.25 14.42
C ILE A 88 -15.48 4.82 14.08
N VAL A 89 -15.56 6.11 13.78
CA VAL A 89 -16.83 6.79 13.48
C VAL A 89 -16.77 7.45 12.11
N PRO A 90 -17.87 7.47 11.35
CA PRO A 90 -17.93 8.21 10.10
C PRO A 90 -17.78 9.71 10.38
N HIS A 91 -16.96 10.38 9.58
CA HIS A 91 -16.81 11.82 9.55
C HIS A 91 -18.11 12.42 9.00
N LYS A 92 -18.82 13.19 9.82
CA LYS A 92 -19.99 13.96 9.39
C LYS A 92 -19.49 15.36 9.07
N GLU A 93 -19.52 15.74 7.79
CA GLU A 93 -19.37 17.15 7.39
C GLU A 93 -20.52 18.00 7.94
#